data_AF-A0A4Q3Z0T6-F1
#
_entry.id   AF-A0A4Q3Z0T6-F1
#
_cell.length_a   1.000
_cell.length_b   1.000
_cell.length_c   1.000
_cell.angle_alpha   90.00
_cell.angle_beta   90.00
_cell.angle_gamma   90.00
#
_symmetry.space_group_name_H-M   'P 1'
#
loop_
_entity.id
_entity.type
_entity.pdbx_description
1 polymer ?
#
loop_
_entity_poly.entity_id
_entity_poly.type
_entity_poly.pdbx_seq_one_letter_code
_entity_poly.pdbx_strand_id
1 'polypeptide(L)'
;AQANSPRDAYVAQATTAINGMINTESRRAGPLEDMRTSDQKVSAAAFRELITTDLRPELSKITAPTEVLYVKFNDPRMTPQITDSIYRMSFANLKDAQLKRIDDSAHFIMFDQPTPFFAEVDAFLAQ
;
A
#
# COMPACT_ATOMS: atom_id res chain seq x y z
N ALA A 1 4.72 20.71 5.82
CA ALA A 1 5.96 20.72 5.04
C ALA A 1 5.68 20.49 3.55
N GLN A 2 5.18 19.31 3.14
CA GLN A 2 4.95 18.98 1.71
C GLN A 2 3.89 19.85 1.01
N ALA A 3 2.81 20.26 1.69
CA ALA A 3 1.73 21.06 1.08
C ALA A 3 2.19 22.43 0.53
N ASN A 4 3.27 22.99 1.09
CA ASN A 4 3.79 24.32 0.74
C ASN A 4 5.24 24.27 0.23
N SER A 5 5.81 23.09 -0.01
CA SER A 5 7.14 22.99 -0.61
C SER A 5 7.10 23.43 -2.07
N PRO A 6 8.21 23.95 -2.62
CA PRO A 6 8.36 24.17 -4.05
C PRO A 6 7.94 22.93 -4.85
N ARG A 7 7.25 23.15 -5.98
CA ARG A 7 6.63 22.07 -6.76
C ARG A 7 7.66 21.08 -7.28
N ASP A 8 8.79 21.58 -7.76
CA ASP A 8 9.93 20.79 -8.21
C ASP A 8 10.50 19.89 -7.10
N ALA A 9 10.66 20.42 -5.88
CA ALA A 9 11.13 19.66 -4.72
C ALA A 9 10.12 18.56 -4.32
N TYR A 10 8.82 18.87 -4.34
CA TYR A 10 7.76 17.88 -4.11
C TYR A 10 7.80 16.76 -5.16
N VAL A 11 7.86 17.12 -6.45
CA VAL A 11 7.90 16.17 -7.56
C VAL A 11 9.14 15.28 -7.48
N ALA A 12 10.32 15.85 -7.18
CA ALA A 12 11.55 15.08 -7.02
C ALA A 12 11.45 14.07 -5.87
N GLN A 13 10.99 14.50 -4.70
CA GLN A 13 10.81 13.62 -3.55
C GLN A 13 9.79 12.50 -3.83
N ALA A 14 8.64 12.84 -4.40
CA ALA A 14 7.59 11.88 -4.72
C ALA A 14 8.02 10.91 -5.81
N THR A 15 8.83 11.35 -6.79
CA THR A 15 9.39 10.48 -7.83
C THR A 15 10.28 9.40 -7.22
N THR A 16 11.20 9.78 -6.32
CA THR A 16 12.05 8.80 -5.62
C THR A 16 11.22 7.79 -4.83
N ALA A 17 10.18 8.26 -4.12
CA ALA A 17 9.29 7.39 -3.36
C ALA A 17 8.51 6.40 -4.26
N ILE A 18 7.87 6.89 -5.32
CA ILE A 18 7.08 6.07 -6.26
C ILE A 18 7.96 5.02 -6.94
N ASN A 19 9.18 5.38 -7.35
CA ASN A 19 10.09 4.42 -7.96
C ASN A 19 10.47 3.28 -7.00
N GLY A 20 10.62 3.58 -5.69
CA GLY A 20 10.89 2.58 -4.66
C GLY A 20 9.67 1.72 -4.27
N MET A 21 8.47 2.09 -4.71
CA MET A 21 7.22 1.39 -4.44
C MET A 21 6.80 0.41 -5.55
N ILE A 22 7.47 0.43 -6.70
CA ILE A 22 7.13 -0.37 -7.89
C ILE A 22 8.41 -0.99 -8.44
N ASN A 23 8.53 -2.31 -8.38
CA ASN A 23 9.69 -3.03 -8.94
C ASN A 23 9.65 -3.05 -10.47
N THR A 24 8.46 -3.18 -11.07
CA THR A 24 8.29 -3.24 -12.52
C THR A 24 8.41 -1.85 -13.15
N GLU A 25 9.59 -1.52 -13.66
CA GLU A 25 9.91 -0.16 -14.11
C GLU A 25 8.96 0.37 -15.19
N SER A 26 8.52 -0.48 -16.12
CA SER A 26 7.59 -0.13 -17.19
C SER A 26 6.20 0.29 -16.69
N ARG A 27 5.86 -0.01 -15.42
CA ARG A 27 4.59 0.36 -14.79
C ARG A 27 4.65 1.70 -14.04
N ARG A 28 5.84 2.29 -13.85
CA ARG A 28 6.01 3.54 -13.07
C ARG A 28 5.43 4.78 -13.74
N ALA A 29 5.32 4.78 -15.07
CA ALA A 29 4.93 5.97 -15.83
C ALA A 29 3.56 6.53 -15.43
N GLY A 30 2.56 5.66 -15.23
CA GLY A 30 1.20 6.06 -14.82
C GLY A 30 1.18 6.73 -13.44
N PRO A 31 1.60 6.05 -12.36
CA PRO A 31 1.63 6.62 -11.01
C PRO A 31 2.47 7.90 -10.89
N LEU A 32 3.57 8.01 -11.64
CA LEU A 32 4.37 9.24 -11.70
C LEU A 32 3.58 10.39 -12.33
N GLU A 33 2.79 10.12 -13.35
CA GLU A 33 1.93 11.13 -13.98
C GLU A 33 0.75 11.52 -13.09
N ASP A 34 0.11 10.55 -12.43
CA ASP A 34 -0.95 10.81 -11.45
C ASP A 34 -0.44 11.74 -10.34
N MET A 35 0.78 11.52 -9.84
CA MET A 35 1.40 12.41 -8.86
C MET A 35 1.67 13.82 -9.42
N ARG A 36 2.14 13.93 -10.66
CA ARG A 36 2.41 15.23 -11.30
C ARG A 36 1.15 16.04 -11.59
N THR A 37 0.03 15.37 -11.82
CA THR A 37 -1.24 16.00 -12.18
C THR A 37 -2.18 16.19 -10.99
N SER A 38 -1.95 15.49 -9.87
CA SER A 38 -2.69 15.69 -8.62
C SER A 38 -2.39 17.04 -7.95
N ASP A 39 -3.41 17.61 -7.29
CA ASP A 39 -3.22 18.80 -6.46
C ASP A 39 -2.36 18.48 -5.23
N GLN A 40 -1.22 19.16 -5.12
CA GLN A 40 -0.24 18.92 -4.07
C GLN A 40 -0.78 19.15 -2.66
N LYS A 41 -1.64 20.15 -2.46
CA LYS A 41 -2.17 20.47 -1.13
C LYS A 41 -3.17 19.40 -0.70
N VAL A 42 -4.02 18.95 -1.61
CA VAL A 42 -4.95 17.84 -1.38
C VAL A 42 -4.18 16.55 -1.08
N SER A 43 -3.19 16.19 -1.90
CA SER A 43 -2.38 14.99 -1.66
C SER A 43 -1.64 15.04 -0.32
N ALA A 44 -1.07 16.19 0.05
CA ALA A 44 -0.38 16.34 1.33
C ALA A 44 -1.33 16.29 2.54
N ALA A 45 -2.54 16.83 2.41
CA ALA A 45 -3.58 16.75 3.44
C ALA A 45 -4.05 15.30 3.63
N ALA A 46 -4.36 14.59 2.53
CA ALA A 46 -4.75 13.19 2.55
C ALA A 46 -3.66 12.29 3.13
N PHE A 47 -2.39 12.51 2.76
CA PHE A 47 -1.28 11.75 3.33
C PHE A 47 -1.12 12.00 4.83
N ARG A 48 -1.29 13.24 5.30
CA ARG A 48 -1.27 13.55 6.74
C ARG A 48 -2.39 12.79 7.47
N GLU A 49 -3.60 12.81 6.95
CA GLU A 49 -4.73 12.08 7.52
C GLU A 49 -4.43 10.59 7.60
N LEU A 50 -3.97 9.99 6.49
CA LEU A 50 -3.58 8.59 6.41
C LEU A 50 -2.58 8.17 7.51
N ILE A 51 -1.50 8.94 7.70
CA ILE A 51 -0.43 8.55 8.64
C ILE A 51 -0.74 8.88 10.11
N THR A 52 -1.77 9.70 10.38
CA THR A 52 -2.13 10.12 11.74
C THR A 52 -3.42 9.49 12.26
N THR A 53 -4.10 8.71 11.43
CA THR A 53 -5.37 8.06 11.79
C THR A 53 -5.14 6.58 12.10
N ASP A 54 -5.50 6.15 13.31
CA ASP A 54 -5.48 4.73 13.69
C ASP A 54 -6.89 4.15 13.61
N LEU A 55 -7.13 3.30 12.60
CA LEU A 55 -8.42 2.62 12.38
C LEU A 55 -8.49 1.22 13.00
N ARG A 56 -7.45 0.73 13.70
CA ARG A 56 -7.47 -0.60 14.34
C ARG A 56 -8.61 -0.77 15.36
N PRO A 57 -9.03 0.25 16.14
CA PRO A 57 -10.20 0.14 17.02
C PRO A 57 -11.51 -0.06 16.25
N GLU A 58 -11.57 0.41 15.01
CA GLU A 58 -12.78 0.41 14.19
C GLU A 58 -12.99 -0.91 13.43
N LEU A 59 -11.95 -1.75 13.31
CA LEU A 59 -11.99 -3.00 12.54
C LEU A 59 -13.11 -3.94 12.95
N SER A 60 -13.48 -3.98 14.23
CA SER A 60 -14.57 -4.82 14.74
C SER A 60 -15.95 -4.48 14.15
N LYS A 61 -16.10 -3.32 13.51
CA LYS A 61 -17.33 -2.88 12.84
C LYS A 61 -17.48 -3.47 11.42
N ILE A 62 -16.41 -4.04 10.85
CA ILE A 62 -16.46 -4.68 9.54
C ILE A 62 -17.14 -6.04 9.69
N THR A 63 -18.26 -6.23 9.00
CA THR A 63 -19.03 -7.48 9.00
C THR A 63 -18.94 -8.25 7.69
N ALA A 64 -18.29 -7.69 6.66
CA ALA A 64 -18.11 -8.33 5.37
C ALA A 64 -16.91 -9.30 5.41
N PRO A 65 -16.93 -10.39 4.61
CA PRO A 65 -15.73 -11.19 4.37
C PRO A 65 -14.57 -10.30 3.95
N THR A 66 -13.40 -10.50 4.56
CA THR A 66 -12.24 -9.64 4.33
C THR A 66 -10.99 -10.48 4.10
N GLU A 67 -10.35 -10.23 2.96
CA GLU A 67 -9.00 -10.70 2.65
C GLU A 67 -8.06 -9.50 2.50
N VAL A 68 -6.87 -9.62 3.09
CA VAL A 68 -5.81 -8.62 3.07
C VAL A 68 -4.61 -9.19 2.35
N LEU A 69 -4.36 -8.66 1.14
CA LEU A 69 -3.14 -8.93 0.39
C LEU A 69 -2.07 -7.94 0.80
N TYR A 70 -0.88 -8.44 1.13
CA TYR A 70 0.23 -7.60 1.55
C TYR A 70 1.58 -8.10 1.04
N VAL A 71 2.61 -7.28 1.20
CA VAL A 71 3.99 -7.60 0.84
C VAL A 71 4.91 -7.40 2.03
N LYS A 72 6.10 -8.01 1.98
CA LYS A 72 7.20 -7.65 2.89
C LYS A 72 7.53 -6.16 2.72
N PHE A 73 7.81 -5.46 3.81
CA PHE A 73 8.31 -4.09 3.72
C PHE A 73 9.65 -4.03 2.97
N ASN A 74 9.82 -2.98 2.16
CA ASN A 74 11.06 -2.70 1.44
C ASN A 74 12.14 -2.10 2.36
N ASP A 75 12.48 -2.84 3.41
CA ASP A 75 13.52 -2.54 4.39
C ASP A 75 14.32 -3.83 4.64
N PRO A 76 15.66 -3.82 4.47
CA PRO A 76 16.51 -4.99 4.68
C PRO A 76 16.37 -5.62 6.06
N ARG A 77 15.98 -4.84 7.08
CA ARG A 77 15.79 -5.29 8.46
C ARG A 77 14.46 -6.01 8.68
N MET A 78 13.51 -5.84 7.77
CA MET A 78 12.17 -6.44 7.86
C MET A 78 12.19 -7.80 7.21
N THR A 79 12.25 -8.88 7.99
CA THR A 79 12.06 -10.22 7.43
C THR A 79 10.60 -10.42 7.03
N PRO A 80 10.30 -11.39 6.15
CA PRO A 80 8.92 -11.72 5.83
C PRO A 80 8.10 -12.06 7.10
N GLN A 81 8.69 -12.81 8.04
CA GLN A 81 8.02 -13.20 9.29
C GLN A 81 7.74 -12.03 10.24
N ILE A 82 8.62 -11.00 10.28
CA ILE A 82 8.35 -9.78 11.05
C ILE A 82 7.17 -9.05 10.42
N THR A 83 7.14 -8.95 9.09
CA THR A 83 6.02 -8.30 8.38
C THR A 83 4.71 -9.04 8.63
N ASP A 84 4.69 -10.37 8.54
CA ASP A 84 3.51 -11.20 8.83
C ASP A 84 2.98 -10.96 10.25
N SER A 85 3.90 -10.82 11.22
CA SER A 85 3.54 -10.57 12.61
C SER A 85 2.92 -9.18 12.78
N ILE A 86 3.44 -8.16 12.08
CA ILE A 86 2.85 -6.81 12.06
C ILE A 86 1.45 -6.84 11.47
N TYR A 87 1.24 -7.49 10.33
CA TYR A 87 -0.09 -7.59 9.72
C TYR A 87 -1.06 -8.36 10.62
N ARG A 88 -0.64 -9.50 11.20
CA ARG A 88 -1.44 -10.26 12.16
C ARG A 88 -1.89 -9.41 13.35
N MET A 89 -0.98 -8.62 13.92
CA MET A 89 -1.30 -7.71 15.02
C MET A 89 -2.19 -6.54 14.58
N SER A 90 -1.98 -6.03 13.36
CA SER A 90 -2.72 -4.88 12.84
C SER A 90 -4.18 -5.22 12.56
N PHE A 91 -4.47 -6.47 12.17
CA PHE A 91 -5.81 -6.97 11.88
C PHE A 91 -6.41 -7.87 12.97
N ALA A 92 -5.79 -7.98 14.15
CA ALA A 92 -6.22 -8.89 15.22
C ALA A 92 -7.66 -8.64 15.71
N ASN A 93 -8.17 -7.42 15.57
CA ASN A 93 -9.54 -7.05 15.97
C ASN A 93 -10.59 -7.30 14.87
N LEU A 94 -10.17 -7.71 13.66
CA LEU A 94 -11.07 -8.09 12.59
C LEU A 94 -11.29 -9.59 12.63
N LYS A 95 -12.52 -10.00 12.97
CA LYS A 95 -12.86 -11.42 13.00
C LYS A 95 -12.76 -12.00 11.58
N ASP A 96 -12.21 -13.21 11.48
CA ASP A 96 -12.17 -14.01 10.25
C ASP A 96 -11.37 -13.40 9.08
N ALA A 97 -10.55 -12.37 9.33
CA ALA A 97 -9.66 -11.78 8.31
C ALA A 97 -8.67 -12.81 7.74
N GLN A 98 -8.64 -12.96 6.42
CA GLN A 98 -7.62 -13.77 5.74
C GLN A 98 -6.43 -12.87 5.38
N LEU A 99 -5.23 -13.23 5.85
CA LEU A 99 -4.02 -12.46 5.59
C LEU A 99 -3.12 -13.24 4.64
N LYS A 100 -2.90 -12.75 3.43
CA LYS A 100 -2.06 -13.40 2.41
C LYS A 100 -0.91 -12.49 1.98
N ARG A 101 0.32 -12.96 2.21
CA ARG A 101 1.50 -12.28 1.68
C ARG A 101 1.74 -12.71 0.25
N ILE A 102 1.97 -11.75 -0.63
CA ILE A 102 2.52 -11.96 -1.97
C ILE A 102 3.99 -11.54 -1.92
N ASP A 103 4.87 -12.47 -2.29
CA ASP A 103 6.31 -12.24 -2.33
C ASP A 103 6.72 -11.58 -3.66
N ASP A 104 8.00 -11.23 -3.80
CA ASP A 104 8.59 -10.65 -5.03
C ASP A 104 7.88 -9.39 -5.57
N SER A 105 7.35 -8.56 -4.66
CA SER A 105 6.66 -7.31 -4.97
C SER A 105 7.06 -6.20 -4.00
N ALA A 106 7.03 -4.96 -4.47
CA ALA A 106 7.03 -3.77 -3.62
C ALA A 106 5.57 -3.36 -3.27
N HIS A 107 5.30 -2.09 -3.03
CA HIS A 107 3.99 -1.63 -2.52
C HIS A 107 2.83 -1.90 -3.49
N PHE A 108 3.07 -1.86 -4.81
CA PHE A 108 2.04 -2.07 -5.84
C PHE A 108 2.01 -3.51 -6.37
N ILE A 109 1.36 -4.42 -5.62
CA ILE A 109 1.25 -5.85 -5.96
C ILE A 109 0.69 -6.08 -7.36
N MET A 110 -0.36 -5.36 -7.72
CA MET A 110 -1.01 -5.48 -9.03
C MET A 110 -0.09 -5.11 -10.21
N PHE A 111 0.99 -4.36 -9.98
CA PHE A 111 1.96 -4.02 -11.01
C PHE A 111 3.12 -4.99 -11.06
N ASP A 112 3.62 -5.41 -9.90
CA ASP A 112 4.79 -6.28 -9.79
C ASP A 112 4.46 -7.76 -9.97
N GLN A 113 3.29 -8.15 -9.48
CA GLN A 113 2.83 -9.54 -9.39
C GLN A 113 1.36 -9.64 -9.84
N PRO A 114 1.03 -9.27 -11.10
CA PRO A 114 -0.34 -9.20 -11.57
C PRO A 114 -1.04 -10.57 -11.54
N THR A 115 -0.36 -11.64 -11.96
CA THR A 115 -0.95 -12.99 -12.01
C THR A 115 -1.38 -13.49 -10.62
N PRO A 116 -0.52 -13.54 -9.59
CA PRO A 116 -0.98 -13.96 -8.26
C PRO A 116 -1.97 -12.96 -7.65
N PHE A 117 -1.82 -11.64 -7.88
CA PHE A 117 -2.80 -10.67 -7.39
C PHE A 117 -4.22 -10.96 -7.92
N PHE A 118 -4.38 -11.13 -9.24
CA PHE A 118 -5.69 -11.40 -9.82
C PHE A 118 -6.22 -12.80 -9.46
N ALA A 119 -5.35 -13.79 -9.28
CA ALA A 119 -5.77 -15.12 -8.80
C ALA A 119 -6.40 -15.05 -7.40
N GLU A 120 -5.82 -14.27 -6.48
CA GLU A 120 -6.40 -14.08 -5.15
C GLU A 120 -7.72 -13.29 -5.19
N VAL A 121 -7.80 -12.25 -6.04
CA VAL A 121 -9.05 -11.50 -6.26
C VAL A 121 -10.16 -12.41 -6.81
N ASP A 122 -9.88 -13.21 -7.84
CA ASP A 122 -10.85 -14.12 -8.43
C ASP A 122 -11.28 -15.21 -7.43
N ALA A 123 -10.34 -15.75 -6.66
CA ALA A 123 -10.63 -16.72 -5.60
C ALA A 123 -11.51 -16.12 -4.49
N PHE A 124 -11.29 -14.85 -4.12
CA PHE A 124 -12.12 -14.14 -3.15
C PHE A 124 -13.55 -13.91 -3.66
N LEU A 125 -13.70 -13.52 -4.92
CA LEU A 125 -15.00 -13.24 -5.54
C LEU A 125 -15.84 -14.50 -5.80
N ALA A 126 -15.22 -15.68 -5.84
CA ALA A 126 -15.90 -16.96 -6.05
C ALA A 126 -16.41 -17.63 -4.76
N GLN A 127 -16.23 -17.00 -3.60
CA GLN A 127 -16.64 -17.53 -2.29
C GLN A 127 -18.17 -17.47 -2.06
#